data_AF-A0A5K1FAW7-F1
#
_entry.id   AF-A0A5K1FAW7-F1
#
_cell.length_a   1.000
_cell.length_b   1.000
_cell.length_c   1.000
_cell.angle_alpha   90.00
_cell.angle_beta   90.00
_cell.angle_gamma   90.00
#
_symmetry.space_group_name_H-M   'P 1'
#
loop_
_entity.id
_entity.type
_entity.pdbx_description
1 polymer ?
#
loop_
_entity_poly.entity_id
_entity_poly.type
_entity_poly.pdbx_seq_one_letter_code
_entity_poly.pdbx_strand_id
1 'polypeptide(L)' 'IGRPQGPTTSSEYEHSSIPATIKKLFNIDSNFLTHRDAWAGTFEQIVQELQAPRTDCP' A
#
# COMPACT_ATOMS: atom_id res chain seq x y z
N ILE A 1 9.57 -11.78 -6.01
CA ILE A 1 8.73 -10.75 -5.36
C ILE A 1 9.56 -10.22 -4.19
N GLY A 2 10.19 -9.07 -4.37
CA GLY A 2 11.06 -8.46 -3.36
C GLY A 2 10.23 -7.68 -2.34
N ARG A 3 10.80 -7.47 -1.16
CA ARG A 3 10.22 -6.72 -0.03
C ARG A 3 9.52 -5.41 -0.44
N PRO A 4 8.53 -4.94 0.33
CA PRO A 4 7.89 -3.67 0.04
C PRO A 4 8.85 -2.49 0.12
N GLN A 5 8.53 -1.45 -0.64
CA GLN A 5 8.98 -0.10 -0.33
C GLN A 5 8.04 0.46 0.75
N GLY A 6 8.44 0.29 2.01
CA GLY A 6 7.66 0.74 3.16
C GLY A 6 8.31 1.91 3.90
N PRO A 7 7.65 2.43 4.96
CA PRO A 7 8.14 3.54 5.76
C PRO A 7 9.49 3.28 6.43
N THR A 8 9.83 2.00 6.66
CA THR A 8 11.11 1.60 7.24
C THR A 8 11.75 0.48 6.41
N THR A 9 13.05 0.23 6.63
CA THR A 9 13.77 -0.89 6.00
C THR A 9 13.32 -2.26 6.49
N SER A 10 12.60 -2.30 7.62
CA SER A 10 12.03 -3.51 8.18
C SER A 10 10.59 -3.77 7.74
N SER A 11 9.95 -2.85 7.03
CA SER A 11 8.57 -3.01 6.55
C SER A 11 8.39 -4.30 5.75
N GLU A 12 7.28 -4.99 5.99
CA GLU A 12 6.89 -6.18 5.23
C GLU A 12 5.46 -6.04 4.72
N TYR A 13 5.09 -6.89 3.77
CA TYR A 13 3.71 -7.04 3.35
C TYR A 13 2.95 -7.89 4.35
N GLU A 14 1.79 -7.39 4.78
CA GLU A 14 0.92 -8.07 5.73
C GLU A 14 -0.54 -7.58 5.61
N HIS A 15 -1.42 -7.95 6.53
CA HIS A 15 -2.84 -7.54 6.45
C HIS A 15 -3.03 -6.03 6.51
N SER A 16 -2.27 -5.33 7.36
CA SER A 16 -2.34 -3.88 7.46
C SER A 16 -1.76 -3.14 6.25
N SER A 17 -1.09 -3.82 5.32
CA SER A 17 -0.69 -3.24 4.03
C SER A 17 -1.89 -2.75 3.21
N ILE A 18 -3.06 -3.37 3.37
CA ILE A 18 -4.29 -2.95 2.67
C ILE A 18 -4.75 -1.56 3.14
N PRO A 19 -5.06 -1.33 4.43
CA PRO A 19 -5.42 0.00 4.91
C PRO A 19 -4.30 1.04 4.72
N ALA A 20 -3.03 0.67 4.91
CA ALA A 20 -1.90 1.56 4.64
C ALA A 20 -1.85 2.03 3.18
N THR A 21 -2.15 1.13 2.24
CA THR A 21 -2.23 1.45 0.80
C THR A 21 -3.37 2.41 0.51
N ILE A 22 -4.57 2.16 1.05
CA ILE A 22 -5.74 3.04 0.87
C ILE A 22 -5.43 4.44 1.41
N LYS A 23 -4.87 4.52 2.62
CA LYS A 23 -4.48 5.78 3.25
C LYS A 23 -3.55 6.59 2.36
N LYS A 24 -2.54 5.92 1.77
CA LYS A 24 -1.55 6.56 0.89
C LYS A 24 -2.14 6.98 -0.46
N LEU A 25 -2.88 6.10 -1.13
CA LEU A 25 -3.46 6.36 -2.46
C LEU A 25 -4.44 7.54 -2.46
N PHE A 26 -5.24 7.69 -1.41
CA PHE A 26 -6.23 8.76 -1.31
C PHE A 26 -5.74 9.96 -0.49
N ASN A 27 -4.46 9.97 -0.09
CA ASN A 27 -3.87 11.01 0.74
C ASN A 27 -4.75 11.36 1.96
N ILE A 28 -5.21 10.33 2.69
CA ILE A 28 -6.14 10.50 3.80
C ILE A 28 -5.38 11.09 4.99
N ASP A 29 -5.67 12.34 5.30
CA ASP A 29 -5.09 13.06 6.44
C ASP A 29 -5.78 12.64 7.75
N SER A 30 -5.25 11.59 8.35
CA SER A 30 -5.71 11.02 9.61
C SER A 30 -4.56 10.31 10.31
N ASN A 31 -4.76 9.86 11.54
CA ASN A 31 -3.78 8.98 12.18
C ASN A 31 -3.88 7.56 11.60
N PHE A 32 -2.79 6.80 11.68
CA PHE A 32 -2.84 5.35 11.49
C PHE A 32 -3.65 4.72 12.63
N LEU A 33 -4.37 3.63 12.33
CA LEU A 33 -5.19 2.95 13.33
C LEU A 33 -4.34 2.15 14.33
N THR A 34 -3.18 1.68 13.88
CA THR A 34 -2.22 0.91 14.70
C THR A 34 -0.78 1.21 14.29
N HIS A 35 0.19 0.91 15.16
CA HIS A 35 1.61 0.96 14.79
C HIS A 35 1.96 0.01 13.63
N ARG A 36 1.23 -1.10 13.52
CA ARG A 36 1.38 -2.10 12.49
C ARG A 36 0.96 -1.57 11.11
N ASP A 37 -0.12 -0.80 11.06
CA ASP A 37 -0.56 -0.04 9.88
C ASP A 37 0.48 1.01 9.46
N ALA A 38 1.01 1.77 10.43
CA ALA A 38 2.06 2.76 10.18
C ALA A 38 3.40 2.18 9.68
N TRP A 39 3.67 0.90 9.95
CA TRP A 39 4.90 0.21 9.56
C TRP A 39 4.78 -0.57 8.25
N ALA A 40 3.58 -0.98 7.87
CA ALA A 40 3.39 -1.92 6.77
C ALA A 40 3.80 -1.35 5.41
N GLY A 41 4.32 -2.25 4.56
CA GLY A 41 4.54 -1.94 3.15
C GLY A 41 3.24 -1.66 2.41
N THR A 42 3.27 -0.81 1.38
CA THR A 42 2.09 -0.51 0.56
C THR A 42 2.16 -1.14 -0.82
N PHE A 43 1.01 -1.34 -1.46
CA PHE A 43 0.88 -1.88 -2.82
C PHE A 43 0.75 -0.79 -3.89
N GLU A 44 1.10 0.47 -3.56
CA GLU A 44 0.92 1.62 -4.46
C GLU A 44 1.58 1.42 -5.83
N GLN A 45 2.74 0.75 -5.87
CA GLN A 45 3.48 0.49 -7.09
C GLN A 45 2.65 -0.36 -8.06
N ILE A 46 1.93 -1.35 -7.55
CA ILE A 46 1.13 -2.28 -8.37
C ILE A 46 -0.01 -1.54 -9.06
N VAL A 47 -0.66 -0.61 -8.36
CA VAL A 47 -1.77 0.15 -8.95
C VAL A 47 -1.30 1.24 -9.91
N GLN A 48 -0.04 1.65 -9.82
CA GLN A 48 0.60 2.62 -10.71
C GLN A 48 1.35 1.98 -11.89
N GLU A 49 1.49 0.65 -11.92
CA GLU A 49 2.19 -0.07 -13.00
C GLU A 49 1.49 0.08 -14.37
N LEU A 50 0.17 0.26 -14.37
CA LEU A 50 -0.62 0.36 -15.59
C LEU A 50 -1.00 1.81 -15.91
N GLN A 51 -0.86 2.19 -17.18
CA GLN A 51 -1.26 3.52 -17.68
C GLN A 51 -2.79 3.68 -17.81
N ALA A 52 -3.53 2.57 -17.87
CA ALA A 52 -4.98 2.55 -17.99
C ALA A 52 -5.57 1.32 -17.29
N PRO A 53 -6.84 1.36 -16.84
CA PRO A 53 -7.53 0.20 -16.29
C PRO A 53 -7.52 -0.97 -17.28
N ARG A 54 -7.36 -2.19 -16.78
CA ARG A 54 -7.48 -3.37 -17.65
C ARG A 54 -8.92 -3.52 -18.11
N THR A 55 -9.10 -3.92 -19.36
CA THR A 55 -10.40 -4.16 -19.99
C THR A 55 -10.66 -5.65 -20.22
N ASP A 56 -9.85 -6.53 -19.63
CA ASP A 56 -9.84 -7.97 -19.85
C ASP A 56 -10.70 -8.75 -18.83
N CYS A 57 -11.39 -8.06 -17.92
CA CYS A 57 -12.31 -8.64 -16.94
C CYS A 57 -13.60 -7.78 -16.84
N PRO A 58 -14.80 -8.39 -16.65
CA PRO A 58 -16.10 -7.70 -16.69
C PRO A 58 -16.36 -6.74 -15.53
#